data_AF-A0AAD2SKX3-F1
#
_entry.id   AF-A0AAD2SKX3-F1
#
_cell.length_a   1.000
_cell.length_b   1.000
_cell.length_c   1.000
_cell.angle_alpha   90.00
_cell.angle_beta   90.00
_cell.angle_gamma   90.00
#
_symmetry.space_group_name_H-M   'P 1'
#
loop_
_entity.id
_entity.type
_entity.pdbx_description
1 polymer ?
#
loop_
_entity_poly.entity_id
_entity_poly.type
_entity_poly.pdbx_seq_one_letter_code
_entity_poly.pdbx_strand_id
1 'polypeptide(L)'
;ALANHGTVEHQWAQYGEVRADILVVKTTIAKVDEAMAEMSTQVQAQIKDVTASLEDKLTATVDATSATAIHTLKVGVRINDIFYGAGMSVAVLAEAGKPIVTRVGFNANQFVLMSGSGDTQYSPFAVINGQVFISDAFIQDGSITNAKIGNFIQSNNFVAGSTGWRIDKNGNAELHGKLYADSGNFSFNGINNKVVIDGYGLLVNLTNGGSVQIGTFRG
;
A
#
# COMPACT_ATOMS: atom_id res chain seq x y z
N ALA A 1 23.18 -36.61 -26.33
CA ALA A 1 24.14 -35.54 -25.99
C ALA A 1 23.40 -34.47 -25.21
N LEU A 2 24.04 -33.78 -24.27
CA LEU A 2 23.43 -32.69 -23.50
C LEU A 2 23.33 -31.43 -24.38
N ALA A 3 22.14 -31.17 -24.93
CA ALA A 3 21.85 -29.97 -25.72
C ALA A 3 21.52 -28.78 -24.81
N ASN A 4 22.46 -28.39 -23.94
CA ASN A 4 22.37 -27.14 -23.20
C ASN A 4 22.88 -26.00 -24.10
N HIS A 5 21.97 -25.30 -24.76
CA HIS A 5 22.32 -24.21 -25.67
C HIS A 5 22.45 -22.90 -24.88
N GLY A 6 23.64 -22.66 -24.36
CA GLY A 6 24.04 -21.41 -23.72
C GLY A 6 24.75 -20.46 -24.70
N THR A 7 24.29 -19.22 -24.79
CA THR A 7 24.95 -18.12 -25.50
C THR A 7 25.28 -17.01 -24.50
N VAL A 8 26.48 -16.47 -24.60
CA VAL A 8 26.94 -15.31 -23.79
C VAL A 8 27.42 -14.22 -24.73
N GLU A 9 26.80 -13.05 -24.64
CA GLU A 9 27.21 -11.82 -25.31
C GLU A 9 27.75 -10.86 -24.23
N HIS A 10 28.98 -10.37 -24.37
CA HIS A 10 29.60 -9.48 -23.40
C HIS A 10 30.27 -8.30 -24.11
N GLN A 11 29.82 -7.10 -23.81
CA GLN A 11 30.41 -5.84 -24.25
C GLN A 11 30.90 -5.08 -23.04
N TRP A 12 32.15 -4.62 -23.04
CA TRP A 12 32.73 -3.85 -21.95
C TRP A 12 33.71 -2.80 -22.45
N ALA A 13 33.95 -1.79 -21.63
CA ALA A 13 34.99 -0.79 -21.81
C ALA A 13 35.62 -0.46 -20.45
N GLN A 14 36.93 -0.20 -20.44
CA GLN A 14 37.66 0.18 -19.23
C GLN A 14 38.70 1.26 -19.53
N TYR A 15 38.81 2.23 -18.63
CA TYR A 15 39.87 3.24 -18.62
C TYR A 15 40.33 3.46 -17.17
N GLY A 16 41.47 2.87 -16.82
CA GLY A 16 41.95 2.85 -15.43
C GLY A 16 40.95 2.16 -14.50
N GLU A 17 40.47 2.89 -13.51
CA GLU A 17 39.47 2.45 -12.51
C GLU A 17 38.01 2.67 -12.95
N VAL A 18 37.79 3.21 -14.16
CA VAL A 18 36.45 3.39 -14.76
C VAL A 18 36.13 2.18 -15.62
N ARG A 19 35.00 1.52 -15.38
CA ARG A 19 34.51 0.37 -16.15
C ARG A 19 33.03 0.53 -16.47
N ALA A 20 32.63 0.06 -17.65
CA ALA A 20 31.22 -0.20 -17.99
C ALA A 20 31.12 -1.54 -18.70
N ASP A 21 30.07 -2.31 -18.41
CA ASP A 21 29.78 -3.58 -19.09
C ASP A 21 28.28 -3.87 -19.25
N ILE A 22 28.00 -4.66 -20.28
CA ILE A 22 26.72 -5.26 -20.61
C ILE A 22 26.98 -6.74 -20.87
N LEU A 23 26.33 -7.60 -20.09
CA LEU A 23 26.41 -9.05 -20.19
C LEU A 23 25.02 -9.61 -20.44
N VAL A 24 24.81 -10.30 -21.56
CA VAL A 24 23.58 -11.00 -21.88
C VAL A 24 23.86 -12.50 -21.94
N VAL A 25 23.20 -13.25 -21.05
CA VAL A 25 23.24 -14.72 -21.02
C VAL A 25 21.88 -15.24 -21.47
N LYS A 26 21.88 -16.16 -22.43
CA LYS A 26 20.69 -16.88 -22.92
C LYS A 26 20.94 -18.37 -22.76
N THR A 27 20.01 -19.13 -22.20
CA THR A 27 20.14 -20.58 -22.00
C THR A 27 18.82 -21.26 -22.36
N THR A 28 18.88 -22.31 -23.17
CA THR A 28 17.72 -23.19 -23.44
C THR A 28 18.05 -24.66 -23.22
N ILE A 29 17.09 -25.37 -22.61
CA ILE A 29 17.14 -26.80 -22.33
C ILE A 29 15.83 -27.41 -22.83
N ALA A 30 15.93 -28.54 -23.53
CA ALA A 30 14.81 -29.41 -23.83
C ALA A 30 15.24 -30.87 -23.63
N LYS A 31 14.53 -31.58 -22.75
CA LYS A 31 14.72 -32.99 -22.38
C LYS A 31 13.39 -33.74 -22.56
N VAL A 32 13.35 -35.00 -22.11
CA VAL A 32 12.15 -35.85 -22.18
C VAL A 32 11.04 -35.36 -21.24
N ASP A 33 11.44 -34.77 -20.12
CA ASP A 33 10.63 -34.49 -18.93
C ASP A 33 10.78 -33.05 -18.42
N GLU A 34 11.58 -32.21 -19.08
CA GLU A 34 11.90 -30.83 -18.69
C GLU A 34 12.14 -29.96 -19.93
N ALA A 35 11.60 -28.74 -19.93
CA ALA A 35 12.03 -27.65 -20.81
C ALA A 35 12.26 -26.35 -20.02
N MET A 36 13.32 -25.63 -20.36
CA MET A 36 13.68 -24.35 -19.75
C MET A 36 14.12 -23.35 -20.82
N ALA A 37 13.70 -22.10 -20.65
CA ALA A 37 14.31 -20.94 -21.29
C ALA A 37 14.67 -19.92 -20.22
N GLU A 38 15.93 -19.48 -20.19
CA GLU A 38 16.41 -18.41 -19.32
C GLU A 38 17.14 -17.34 -20.15
N MET A 39 16.88 -16.09 -19.82
CA MET A 39 17.63 -14.94 -20.31
C MET A 39 17.95 -14.01 -19.13
N SER A 40 19.19 -13.57 -19.02
CA SER A 40 19.64 -12.61 -18.01
C SER A 40 20.45 -11.51 -18.68
N THR A 41 20.05 -10.26 -18.49
CA THR A 41 20.79 -9.07 -18.91
C THR A 41 21.32 -8.38 -17.66
N GLN A 42 22.63 -8.22 -17.57
CA GLN A 42 23.30 -7.41 -16.56
C GLN A 42 23.90 -6.17 -17.23
N VAL A 43 23.69 -5.00 -16.63
CA VAL A 43 24.31 -3.74 -17.03
C VAL A 43 25.01 -3.16 -15.79
N GLN A 44 26.29 -2.83 -15.91
CA GLN A 44 27.09 -2.31 -14.81
C GLN A 44 27.92 -1.11 -15.25
N ALA A 45 28.05 -0.13 -14.35
CA ALA A 45 29.02 0.95 -14.44
C ALA A 45 29.73 1.10 -13.10
N GLN A 46 31.04 1.29 -13.11
CA GLN A 46 31.88 1.36 -11.92
C GLN A 46 32.95 2.45 -12.06
N ILE A 47 33.18 3.18 -10.97
CA ILE A 47 34.35 4.04 -10.78
C ILE A 47 34.86 3.79 -9.37
N LYS A 48 36.07 3.21 -9.25
CA LYS A 48 36.62 2.76 -7.95
C LYS A 48 35.61 1.86 -7.22
N ASP A 49 35.26 2.18 -5.97
CA ASP A 49 34.37 1.41 -5.11
C ASP A 49 32.88 1.75 -5.32
N VAL A 50 32.56 2.72 -6.18
CA VAL A 50 31.19 3.08 -6.53
C VAL A 50 30.75 2.26 -7.75
N THR A 51 29.70 1.46 -7.58
CA THR A 51 29.11 0.63 -8.64
C THR A 51 27.63 0.97 -8.79
N ALA A 52 27.15 1.13 -10.02
CA ALA A 52 25.74 1.09 -10.36
C ALA A 52 25.46 -0.18 -11.18
N SER A 53 24.38 -0.89 -10.87
CA SER A 53 24.07 -2.19 -11.49
C SER A 53 22.57 -2.37 -11.72
N LEU A 54 22.23 -2.94 -12.86
CA LEU A 54 20.90 -3.46 -13.20
C LEU A 54 21.04 -4.94 -13.60
N GLU A 55 20.09 -5.77 -13.16
CA GLU A 55 19.92 -7.16 -13.55
C GLU A 55 18.46 -7.37 -13.96
N ASP A 56 18.23 -7.76 -15.21
CA ASP A 56 16.91 -8.13 -15.73
C ASP A 56 16.93 -9.61 -16.12
N LYS A 57 16.19 -10.44 -15.38
CA LYS A 57 16.18 -11.90 -15.51
C LYS A 57 14.80 -12.44 -15.81
N LEU A 58 14.72 -13.22 -16.89
CA LEU A 58 13.55 -13.93 -17.38
C LEU A 58 13.84 -15.44 -17.30
N THR A 59 12.99 -16.19 -16.60
CA THR A 59 13.07 -17.65 -16.52
C THR A 59 11.69 -18.25 -16.78
N ALA A 60 11.60 -19.19 -17.71
CA ALA A 60 10.43 -20.03 -17.93
C ALA A 60 10.85 -21.50 -17.84
N THR A 61 10.13 -22.30 -17.04
CA THR A 61 10.36 -23.74 -16.85
C THR A 61 9.06 -24.51 -16.93
N VAL A 62 9.13 -25.73 -17.45
CA VAL A 62 8.07 -26.73 -17.35
C VAL A 62 8.69 -28.12 -17.21
N ASP A 63 8.14 -28.93 -16.30
CA ASP A 63 8.48 -30.34 -16.13
C ASP A 63 7.20 -31.19 -16.03
N ALA A 64 7.35 -32.50 -15.79
CA ALA A 64 6.23 -33.44 -15.67
C ALA A 64 5.21 -33.12 -14.54
N THR A 65 5.57 -32.24 -13.61
CA THR A 65 4.83 -31.93 -12.36
C THR A 65 4.71 -30.44 -12.03
N SER A 66 5.51 -29.57 -12.67
CA SER A 66 5.55 -28.15 -12.38
C SER A 66 5.67 -27.28 -13.63
N ALA A 67 5.30 -26.01 -13.51
CA ALA A 67 5.63 -24.96 -14.46
C ALA A 67 5.84 -23.63 -13.74
N THR A 68 6.87 -22.87 -14.14
CA THR A 68 7.08 -21.51 -13.62
C THR A 68 7.38 -20.53 -14.74
N ALA A 69 6.95 -19.29 -14.56
CA ALA A 69 7.34 -18.15 -15.38
C ALA A 69 7.65 -16.99 -14.44
N ILE A 70 8.89 -16.51 -14.47
CA ILE A 70 9.40 -15.50 -13.53
C ILE A 70 10.14 -14.42 -14.32
N HIS A 71 9.74 -13.17 -14.10
CA HIS A 71 10.46 -11.97 -14.50
C HIS A 71 10.93 -11.26 -13.24
N THR A 72 12.24 -11.02 -13.11
CA THR A 72 12.85 -10.32 -11.98
C THR A 72 13.73 -9.18 -12.49
N LEU A 73 13.39 -7.96 -12.10
CA LEU A 73 14.22 -6.77 -12.28
C LEU A 73 14.84 -6.39 -10.93
N LYS A 74 16.15 -6.23 -10.89
CA LYS A 74 16.88 -5.64 -9.76
C LYS A 74 17.68 -4.44 -10.26
N VAL A 75 17.69 -3.39 -9.47
CA VAL A 75 18.56 -2.23 -9.66
C VAL A 75 19.22 -1.89 -8.34
N GLY A 76 20.40 -1.30 -8.37
CA GLY A 76 21.01 -0.78 -7.17
C GLY A 76 22.34 -0.09 -7.41
N VAL A 77 22.79 0.58 -6.35
CA VAL A 77 24.10 1.21 -6.27
C VAL A 77 24.85 0.72 -5.03
N ARG A 78 26.14 0.48 -5.18
CA ARG A 78 27.09 0.31 -4.07
C ARG A 78 27.87 1.59 -3.91
N ILE A 79 27.84 2.17 -2.71
CA ILE A 79 28.57 3.40 -2.34
C ILE A 79 29.14 3.18 -0.95
N ASN A 80 30.46 3.33 -0.78
CA ASN A 80 31.17 3.09 0.48
C ASN A 80 30.80 1.71 1.08
N ASP A 81 30.89 0.65 0.27
CA ASP A 81 30.49 -0.73 0.57
C ASP A 81 29.01 -0.99 0.92
N ILE A 82 28.19 0.04 1.10
CA ILE A 82 26.75 -0.10 1.36
C ILE A 82 26.01 -0.25 0.02
N PHE A 83 25.20 -1.30 -0.09
CA PHE A 83 24.32 -1.52 -1.23
C PHE A 83 22.92 -0.95 -0.98
N TYR A 84 22.46 -0.08 -1.86
CA TYR A 84 21.10 0.46 -1.91
C TYR A 84 20.42 -0.09 -3.15
N GLY A 85 19.36 -0.86 -2.97
CA GLY A 85 18.69 -1.58 -4.05
C GLY A 85 17.19 -1.33 -4.11
N ALA A 86 16.63 -1.55 -5.30
CA ALA A 86 15.21 -1.71 -5.51
C ALA A 86 14.97 -2.86 -6.52
N GLY A 87 13.77 -3.41 -6.56
CA GLY A 87 13.45 -4.46 -7.51
C GLY A 87 11.97 -4.81 -7.61
N MET A 88 11.66 -5.57 -8.66
CA MET A 88 10.34 -6.10 -8.98
C MET A 88 10.47 -7.59 -9.32
N SER A 89 9.50 -8.39 -8.91
CA SER A 89 9.36 -9.78 -9.35
C SER A 89 7.92 -10.08 -9.72
N VAL A 90 7.70 -10.47 -10.98
CA VAL A 90 6.44 -11.03 -11.49
C VAL A 90 6.64 -12.53 -11.60
N ALA A 91 5.79 -13.34 -10.98
CA ALA A 91 5.95 -14.78 -10.95
C ALA A 91 4.61 -15.51 -11.05
N VAL A 92 4.59 -16.58 -11.85
CA VAL A 92 3.57 -17.63 -11.84
C VAL A 92 4.25 -18.93 -11.46
N LEU A 93 3.71 -19.64 -10.47
CA LEU A 93 4.19 -20.95 -10.03
C LEU A 93 3.01 -21.92 -10.00
N ALA A 94 3.12 -23.00 -10.78
CA ALA A 94 2.21 -24.13 -10.76
C ALA A 94 2.98 -25.39 -10.32
N GLU A 95 2.48 -26.07 -9.30
CA GLU A 95 3.06 -27.31 -8.76
C GLU A 95 1.95 -28.33 -8.54
N ALA A 96 2.19 -29.60 -8.88
CA ALA A 96 1.23 -30.68 -8.70
C ALA A 96 0.69 -30.75 -7.25
N GLY A 97 -0.64 -30.75 -7.12
CA GLY A 97 -1.32 -30.83 -5.82
C GLY A 97 -1.39 -29.52 -5.02
N LYS A 98 -0.93 -28.38 -5.57
CA LYS A 98 -1.03 -27.06 -4.93
C LYS A 98 -1.90 -26.10 -5.77
N PRO A 99 -2.53 -25.08 -5.16
CA PRO A 99 -3.08 -23.94 -5.89
C PRO A 99 -1.99 -23.20 -6.66
N ILE A 100 -2.31 -22.72 -7.86
CA ILE A 100 -1.40 -21.88 -8.66
C ILE A 100 -1.18 -20.55 -7.93
N VAL A 101 0.07 -20.14 -7.80
CA VAL A 101 0.45 -18.85 -7.20
C VAL A 101 0.81 -17.86 -8.30
N THR A 102 0.04 -16.78 -8.41
CA THR A 102 0.38 -15.60 -9.22
C THR A 102 0.77 -14.45 -8.30
N ARG A 103 1.92 -13.83 -8.55
CA ARG A 103 2.47 -12.79 -7.68
C ARG A 103 3.13 -11.66 -8.47
N VAL A 104 2.87 -10.43 -8.08
CA VAL A 104 3.73 -9.28 -8.36
C VAL A 104 4.24 -8.77 -7.01
N GLY A 105 5.55 -8.61 -6.86
CA GLY A 105 6.19 -8.12 -5.65
C GLY A 105 7.19 -7.00 -5.97
N PHE A 106 7.28 -6.02 -5.07
CA PHE A 106 8.21 -4.90 -5.15
C PHE A 106 9.05 -4.84 -3.89
N ASN A 107 10.32 -4.45 -4.02
CA ASN A 107 11.21 -4.13 -2.92
C ASN A 107 11.80 -2.73 -3.17
N ALA A 108 11.46 -1.77 -2.31
CA ALA A 108 11.98 -0.40 -2.34
C ALA A 108 11.62 0.32 -1.02
N ASN A 109 12.37 1.37 -0.67
CA ASN A 109 11.97 2.30 0.40
C ASN A 109 10.77 3.17 0.01
N GLN A 110 10.62 3.42 -1.29
CA GLN A 110 9.55 4.24 -1.87
C GLN A 110 9.00 3.58 -3.14
N PHE A 111 7.69 3.41 -3.21
CA PHE A 111 6.95 3.05 -4.43
C PHE A 111 5.95 4.17 -4.70
N VAL A 112 6.08 4.86 -5.83
CA VAL A 112 5.38 6.13 -6.08
C VAL A 112 4.76 6.10 -7.47
N LEU A 113 3.45 6.30 -7.56
CA LEU A 113 2.79 6.59 -8.83
C LEU A 113 2.89 8.10 -9.10
N MET A 114 3.42 8.49 -10.26
CA MET A 114 3.50 9.90 -10.67
C MET A 114 2.36 10.28 -11.62
N SER A 115 1.82 11.49 -11.44
CA SER A 115 0.78 12.11 -12.26
C SER A 115 1.10 13.60 -12.49
N GLY A 116 0.44 14.24 -13.45
CA GLY A 116 0.73 15.62 -13.86
C GLY A 116 1.96 15.78 -14.75
N SER A 117 2.37 17.02 -15.00
CA SER A 117 3.49 17.35 -15.90
C SER A 117 4.17 18.68 -15.56
N GLY A 118 5.47 18.80 -15.85
CA GLY A 118 6.26 19.98 -15.49
C GLY A 118 6.19 20.25 -13.98
N ASP A 119 6.00 21.52 -13.60
CA ASP A 119 5.92 21.94 -12.19
C ASP A 119 4.65 21.46 -11.45
N THR A 120 3.73 20.78 -12.14
CA THR A 120 2.48 20.24 -11.57
C THR A 120 2.54 18.74 -11.27
N GLN A 121 3.73 18.15 -11.24
CA GLN A 121 3.87 16.71 -10.98
C GLN A 121 3.58 16.37 -9.51
N TYR A 122 2.73 15.37 -9.28
CA TYR A 122 2.33 14.93 -7.94
C TYR A 122 2.15 13.40 -7.88
N SER A 123 1.92 12.87 -6.68
CA SER A 123 1.58 11.46 -6.49
C SER A 123 0.18 11.29 -5.89
N PRO A 124 -0.75 10.59 -6.56
CA PRO A 124 -2.04 10.21 -5.95
C PRO A 124 -1.91 8.99 -5.02
N PHE A 125 -0.88 8.16 -5.20
CA PHE A 125 -0.63 6.95 -4.42
C PHE A 125 0.87 6.71 -4.24
N ALA A 126 1.32 6.60 -2.99
CA ALA A 126 2.69 6.24 -2.65
C ALA A 126 2.77 5.29 -1.44
N VAL A 127 3.74 4.39 -1.44
CA VAL A 127 4.22 3.69 -0.25
C VAL A 127 5.59 4.26 0.10
N ILE A 128 5.76 4.85 1.27
CA ILE A 128 7.02 5.46 1.73
C ILE A 128 7.34 4.90 3.11
N ASN A 129 8.49 4.24 3.25
CA ASN A 129 8.97 3.65 4.51
C ASN A 129 7.92 2.75 5.22
N GLY A 130 7.12 2.01 4.44
CA GLY A 130 6.07 1.12 4.94
C GLY A 130 4.71 1.78 5.20
N GLN A 131 4.58 3.10 5.06
CA GLN A 131 3.29 3.80 5.17
C GLN A 131 2.70 4.05 3.77
N VAL A 132 1.40 3.78 3.62
CA VAL A 132 0.62 4.12 2.42
C VAL A 132 0.09 5.55 2.54
N PHE A 133 0.27 6.32 1.47
CA PHE A 133 -0.26 7.66 1.28
C PHE A 133 -1.18 7.64 0.06
N ILE A 134 -2.39 8.17 0.23
CA ILE A 134 -3.41 8.32 -0.81
C ILE A 134 -3.87 9.76 -0.73
N SER A 135 -3.77 10.50 -1.83
CA SER A 135 -4.16 11.92 -1.87
C SER A 135 -5.69 12.07 -1.93
N ASP A 136 -6.34 11.28 -2.79
CA ASP A 136 -7.80 11.15 -2.92
C ASP A 136 -8.14 9.72 -3.38
N ALA A 137 -9.35 9.25 -3.06
CA ALA A 137 -9.86 7.95 -3.52
C ALA A 137 -11.34 8.00 -3.88
N PHE A 138 -11.67 7.51 -5.08
CA PHE A 138 -13.04 7.20 -5.46
C PHE A 138 -13.25 5.69 -5.36
N ILE A 139 -14.12 5.26 -4.45
CA ILE A 139 -14.37 3.85 -4.12
C ILE A 139 -15.84 3.57 -4.40
N GLN A 140 -16.11 2.64 -5.32
CA GLN A 140 -17.49 2.24 -5.65
C GLN A 140 -18.15 1.52 -4.46
N ASP A 141 -17.50 0.47 -3.95
CA ASP A 141 -17.97 -0.34 -2.82
C ASP A 141 -16.83 -0.48 -1.79
N GLY A 142 -16.96 0.18 -0.64
CA GLY A 142 -15.94 0.21 0.41
C GLY A 142 -16.28 -0.72 1.58
N SER A 143 -15.36 -1.61 1.94
CA SER A 143 -15.45 -2.43 3.15
C SER A 143 -14.18 -2.33 3.98
N ILE A 144 -14.33 -2.06 5.27
CA ILE A 144 -13.22 -1.92 6.22
C ILE A 144 -13.56 -2.74 7.46
N THR A 145 -12.84 -3.85 7.68
CA THR A 145 -13.10 -4.73 8.84
C THR A 145 -12.81 -4.04 10.17
N ASN A 146 -11.75 -3.22 10.24
CA ASN A 146 -11.38 -2.42 11.40
C ASN A 146 -10.59 -1.17 10.95
N ALA A 147 -10.81 -0.03 11.60
CA ALA A 147 -10.02 1.19 11.39
C ALA A 147 -9.57 1.80 12.73
N LYS A 148 -8.33 2.28 12.80
CA LYS A 148 -7.86 3.14 13.90
C LYS A 148 -7.81 4.59 13.41
N ILE A 149 -8.66 5.43 13.97
CA ILE A 149 -8.76 6.85 13.59
C ILE A 149 -7.88 7.69 14.51
N GLY A 150 -6.82 8.28 13.96
CA GLY A 150 -5.85 9.06 14.72
C GLY A 150 -6.34 10.44 15.18
N ASN A 151 -7.31 11.03 14.48
CA ASN A 151 -7.85 12.37 14.74
C ASN A 151 -9.39 12.38 14.74
N PHE A 152 -10.00 12.20 13.57
CA PHE A 152 -11.45 12.14 13.39
C PHE A 152 -11.79 11.53 12.01
N ILE A 153 -13.05 11.12 11.86
CA ILE A 153 -13.71 10.86 10.59
C ILE A 153 -14.91 11.82 10.50
N GLN A 154 -15.11 12.47 9.35
CA GLN A 154 -16.15 13.49 9.18
C GLN A 154 -16.64 13.57 7.74
N SER A 155 -17.81 14.19 7.52
CA SER A 155 -18.26 14.57 6.18
C SER A 155 -17.47 15.77 5.63
N ASN A 156 -17.42 15.88 4.30
CA ASN A 156 -16.75 17.01 3.62
C ASN A 156 -17.39 18.37 4.00
N ASN A 157 -18.72 18.41 4.17
CA ASN A 157 -19.46 19.61 4.59
C ASN A 157 -19.52 19.82 6.12
N PHE A 158 -18.66 19.16 6.90
CA PHE A 158 -18.67 19.32 8.35
C PHE A 158 -18.20 20.71 8.76
N VAL A 159 -19.07 21.42 9.48
CA VAL A 159 -18.78 22.69 10.15
C VAL A 159 -19.31 22.56 11.58
N ALA A 160 -18.41 22.63 12.56
CA ALA A 160 -18.75 22.50 13.97
C ALA A 160 -19.86 23.49 14.38
N GLY A 161 -20.85 23.00 15.11
CA GLY A 161 -22.05 23.72 15.52
C GLY A 161 -23.05 24.05 14.41
N SER A 162 -22.89 23.55 13.17
CA SER A 162 -23.68 24.01 12.02
C SER A 162 -24.12 22.90 11.05
N THR A 163 -23.20 22.18 10.41
CA THR A 163 -23.52 21.24 9.30
C THR A 163 -22.65 20.00 9.29
N GLY A 164 -23.13 18.95 8.61
CA GLY A 164 -22.38 17.70 8.41
C GLY A 164 -22.30 16.83 9.66
N TRP A 165 -21.32 15.92 9.70
CA TRP A 165 -21.09 15.05 10.84
C TRP A 165 -19.60 14.78 11.09
N ARG A 166 -19.26 14.45 12.34
CA ARG A 166 -17.89 14.10 12.76
C ARG A 166 -17.91 13.12 13.94
N ILE A 167 -16.96 12.19 13.96
CA ILE A 167 -16.61 11.36 15.11
C ILE A 167 -15.11 11.51 15.36
N ASP A 168 -14.71 11.88 16.59
CA ASP A 168 -13.30 12.10 16.94
C ASP A 168 -12.62 10.92 17.67
N LYS A 169 -11.29 10.98 17.76
CA LYS A 169 -10.45 9.98 18.44
C LYS A 169 -10.73 9.82 19.95
N ASN A 170 -11.43 10.77 20.56
CA ASN A 170 -11.78 10.78 21.98
C ASN A 170 -13.17 10.15 22.22
N GLY A 171 -13.91 9.80 21.16
CA GLY A 171 -15.25 9.24 21.21
C GLY A 171 -16.38 10.26 21.11
N ASN A 172 -16.10 11.54 20.87
CA ASN A 172 -17.15 12.54 20.67
C ASN A 172 -17.76 12.37 19.27
N ALA A 173 -19.09 12.42 19.18
CA ALA A 173 -19.83 12.41 17.92
C ALA A 173 -20.70 13.67 17.80
N GLU A 174 -20.64 14.32 16.64
CA GLU A 174 -21.42 15.51 16.31
C GLU A 174 -22.16 15.26 15.00
N LEU A 175 -23.50 15.40 15.01
CA LEU A 175 -24.39 14.98 13.93
C LEU A 175 -25.40 16.10 13.60
N HIS A 176 -25.08 16.98 12.64
CA HIS A 176 -26.01 18.00 12.13
C HIS A 176 -26.91 17.42 11.04
N GLY A 177 -27.75 16.48 11.46
CA GLY A 177 -28.65 15.71 10.60
C GLY A 177 -29.71 15.00 11.44
N LYS A 178 -30.11 13.81 11.00
CA LYS A 178 -31.06 12.97 11.75
C LYS A 178 -30.38 11.68 12.17
N LEU A 179 -30.45 11.36 13.46
CA LEU A 179 -30.08 10.05 14.00
C LEU A 179 -31.34 9.18 14.05
N TYR A 180 -31.36 8.10 13.27
CA TYR A 180 -32.41 7.08 13.27
C TYR A 180 -31.84 5.79 13.87
N ALA A 181 -32.55 5.16 14.79
CA ALA A 181 -32.14 3.91 15.43
C ALA A 181 -33.38 3.09 15.83
N ASP A 182 -33.35 1.78 15.57
CA ASP A 182 -34.43 0.84 15.94
C ASP A 182 -34.53 0.64 17.47
N SER A 183 -33.41 0.81 18.17
CA SER A 183 -33.33 0.87 19.64
C SER A 183 -32.05 1.62 20.07
N GLY A 184 -32.00 2.10 21.31
CA GLY A 184 -30.82 2.77 21.85
C GLY A 184 -30.88 2.98 23.36
N ASN A 185 -29.70 3.04 23.99
CA ASN A 185 -29.55 3.37 25.41
C ASN A 185 -28.74 4.67 25.54
N PHE A 186 -29.45 5.80 25.60
CA PHE A 186 -28.84 7.11 25.74
C PHE A 186 -28.67 7.47 27.22
N SER A 187 -27.55 7.03 27.77
CA SER A 187 -27.20 7.28 29.16
C SER A 187 -26.67 8.70 29.34
N PHE A 188 -27.58 9.68 29.45
CA PHE A 188 -27.24 11.04 29.89
C PHE A 188 -27.00 11.06 31.42
N ASN A 189 -26.03 10.25 31.89
CA ASN A 189 -25.53 10.26 33.25
C ASN A 189 -24.02 10.58 33.28
N GLY A 190 -23.63 11.42 34.25
CA GLY A 190 -22.28 11.94 34.42
C GLY A 190 -22.26 12.95 35.57
N ILE A 191 -21.30 13.88 35.61
CA ILE A 191 -21.39 15.02 36.53
C ILE A 191 -22.49 15.96 36.01
N ASN A 192 -23.69 15.63 36.45
CA ASN A 192 -24.97 16.23 36.13
C ASN A 192 -25.29 16.47 34.64
N ASN A 193 -24.76 15.63 33.76
CA ASN A 193 -25.69 14.89 32.92
C ASN A 193 -26.57 14.08 33.87
N LYS A 194 -27.76 14.64 34.02
CA LYS A 194 -28.86 14.37 34.95
C LYS A 194 -30.16 14.61 34.16
N VAL A 195 -29.99 14.77 32.83
CA VAL A 195 -30.68 15.75 32.00
C VAL A 195 -30.63 15.41 30.50
N VAL A 196 -31.73 15.69 29.81
CA VAL A 196 -31.97 15.59 28.35
C VAL A 196 -31.50 16.89 27.63
N ILE A 197 -31.48 16.98 26.29
CA ILE A 197 -31.66 18.26 25.57
C ILE A 197 -32.26 18.05 24.17
N ASP A 198 -33.02 19.04 23.72
CA ASP A 198 -33.41 19.31 22.34
C ASP A 198 -33.71 20.84 22.22
N GLY A 199 -34.33 21.28 21.13
CA GLY A 199 -34.81 22.68 20.97
C GLY A 199 -36.02 23.03 21.86
N TYR A 200 -36.47 22.08 22.68
CA TYR A 200 -37.52 22.15 23.68
C TYR A 200 -36.97 21.57 25.01
N GLY A 201 -35.72 21.95 25.34
CA GLY A 201 -35.05 21.85 26.64
C GLY A 201 -35.33 20.63 27.54
N LEU A 202 -34.23 19.90 27.77
CA LEU A 202 -33.62 19.86 29.11
C LEU A 202 -34.52 19.47 30.29
N LEU A 203 -34.86 18.18 30.42
CA LEU A 203 -35.49 17.62 31.62
C LEU A 203 -34.47 17.05 32.62
N VAL A 204 -34.33 17.65 33.81
CA VAL A 204 -33.36 17.37 34.91
C VAL A 204 -34.01 16.57 36.06
N ASN A 205 -33.36 15.54 36.60
CA ASN A 205 -33.83 14.79 37.79
C ASN A 205 -32.96 15.00 39.04
N LEU A 206 -33.50 15.45 40.18
CA LEU A 206 -32.72 15.68 41.41
C LEU A 206 -32.63 14.43 42.29
N THR A 207 -31.40 14.12 42.72
CA THR A 207 -31.00 12.91 43.46
C THR A 207 -31.78 12.67 44.76
N ASN A 208 -32.27 13.74 45.39
CA ASN A 208 -32.98 13.71 46.68
C ASN A 208 -34.40 14.30 46.60
N GLY A 209 -35.00 14.31 45.40
CA GLY A 209 -36.35 14.84 45.16
C GLY A 209 -36.38 16.21 44.50
N GLY A 210 -37.41 16.42 43.68
CA GLY A 210 -37.49 17.51 42.70
C GLY A 210 -36.90 17.11 41.34
N SER A 211 -37.38 17.73 40.29
CA SER A 211 -36.90 17.51 38.92
C SER A 211 -37.26 18.76 38.12
N VAL A 212 -36.25 19.40 37.54
CA VAL A 212 -36.38 20.67 36.85
C VAL A 212 -36.48 20.35 35.38
N GLN A 213 -37.69 20.39 34.87
CA GLN A 213 -37.93 20.00 33.49
C GLN A 213 -37.47 21.14 32.54
N ILE A 214 -37.93 21.00 31.32
CA ILE A 214 -38.73 22.00 30.64
C ILE A 214 -38.01 22.76 29.54
N GLY A 215 -38.78 22.93 28.48
CA GLY A 215 -38.18 23.11 27.18
C GLY A 215 -37.63 24.47 26.85
N THR A 216 -38.01 25.45 27.64
CA THR A 216 -39.31 26.04 27.39
C THR A 216 -40.52 25.06 27.15
N PHE A 217 -41.54 24.81 27.99
CA PHE A 217 -42.27 25.66 28.99
C PHE A 217 -41.44 26.33 30.06
N ARG A 218 -40.95 27.54 29.85
CA ARG A 218 -40.84 28.52 28.71
C ARG A 218 -40.51 29.70 29.65
N GLY A 219 -39.22 29.83 29.93
CA GLY A 219 -38.63 29.98 31.27
C GLY A 219 -37.19 29.50 31.21
#